data_AF-A0A8T0VJU1-F1
#
_entry.id   AF-A0A8T0VJU1-F1
#
_cell.length_a   1.000
_cell.length_b   1.000
_cell.length_c   1.000
_cell.angle_alpha   90.00
_cell.angle_beta   90.00
_cell.angle_gamma   90.00
#
_symmetry.space_group_name_H-M   'P 1'
#
loop_
_entity.id
_entity.type
_entity.pdbx_description
1 polymer ?
#
loop_
_entity_poly.entity_id
_entity_poly.type
_entity_poly.pdbx_seq_one_letter_code
_entity_poly.pdbx_strand_id
1 'polypeptide(L)'
;MQLPLLSKSGKLQRLVLKATEEGTDEVHIDDLPGGAKAFEICAKFCYGMVVTLSPHNVVATRCAAEYLEMAEDMEKGNLIFKIEVFINSSILRSWKDSIIVLQSTKAMLPWSEELKVVGRCIDAIASKTSVDPANVTWSYSHNSKKGVACAEIVESTGKAPLAPKDWWVEDLCELDVDLYKRVMVAIKSKGRMSPELIGEALKAYAVRWLPDSYDALVAEDYMRRNQCLVETIIWLLPSDKSSGCSCRFLLKLLKIAILVGAGQHVKEELMRRISFQLHKATVKDLLLPAASPNDGTYDSKLVHNLVQRFVARTALSHNGGFVEKSDEKMIELNFEQESTLSVGELVDGYLSEVASDPDLSLSTFVELATAVPETARPVHDGLYYAVDAYLKEHPDISKADKKKICSLVDVKKLSTDASMHATQNDRLPLRLVVQVLFFQQLRAGSSKELALTNNRSHDCIRPMTDQCDPCERRIPKHPNSLNKQVTSLSARESEHHRISEHRGSRNSFKDQLGGLLLQSRSRRIFDKLWSTKGQGEHGGKGSETSGSSQSPPLSAKPAEVKPSPLPPLRNRRYSVS
;
A
#
# COMPACT_ATOMS: atom_id res chain seq x y z
N MET A 1 11.46 -19.91 -60.86
CA MET A 1 10.77 -18.94 -59.98
C MET A 1 11.17 -19.26 -58.55
N GLN A 2 11.72 -18.31 -57.81
CA GLN A 2 12.07 -18.53 -56.40
C GLN A 2 10.78 -18.52 -55.58
N LEU A 3 10.53 -19.57 -54.79
CA LEU A 3 9.36 -19.66 -53.92
C LEU A 3 9.50 -18.60 -52.81
N PRO A 4 8.59 -17.59 -52.71
CA PRO A 4 8.79 -16.42 -51.85
C PRO A 4 9.01 -16.76 -50.36
N LEU A 5 8.38 -17.82 -49.87
CA LEU A 5 8.56 -18.31 -48.51
C LEU A 5 9.96 -18.89 -48.28
N LEU A 6 10.49 -19.64 -49.25
CA LEU A 6 11.77 -20.33 -49.12
C LEU A 6 12.96 -19.38 -49.31
N SER A 7 12.80 -18.31 -50.08
CA SER A 7 13.86 -17.33 -50.28
C SER A 7 14.16 -16.48 -49.05
N LYS A 8 13.25 -16.44 -48.07
CA LYS A 8 13.32 -15.52 -46.92
C LYS A 8 13.32 -16.22 -45.56
N SER A 9 13.15 -17.54 -45.51
CA SER A 9 13.13 -18.34 -44.28
C SER A 9 13.98 -19.59 -44.42
N GLY A 10 15.07 -19.65 -43.66
CA GLY A 10 15.97 -20.81 -43.63
C GLY A 10 15.29 -22.07 -43.07
N LYS A 11 14.41 -21.91 -42.07
CA LYS A 11 13.69 -23.04 -41.49
C LYS A 11 12.64 -23.63 -42.42
N LEU A 12 11.85 -22.80 -43.10
CA LEU A 12 10.87 -23.29 -44.08
C LEU A 12 11.57 -23.99 -45.24
N GLN A 13 12.73 -23.48 -45.69
CA GLN A 13 13.55 -24.16 -46.69
C GLN A 13 13.91 -25.58 -46.25
N ARG A 14 14.39 -25.76 -45.03
CA ARG A 14 14.73 -27.10 -44.50
C ARG A 14 13.52 -28.01 -44.32
N LEU A 15 12.41 -27.48 -43.80
CA LEU A 15 11.18 -28.26 -43.61
C LEU A 15 10.58 -28.74 -44.93
N VAL A 16 10.56 -27.89 -45.95
CA VAL A 16 10.06 -28.26 -47.28
C VAL A 16 10.99 -29.27 -47.96
N LEU A 17 12.30 -29.12 -47.82
CA LEU A 17 13.26 -30.11 -48.33
C LEU A 17 13.01 -31.49 -47.71
N LYS A 18 12.85 -31.54 -46.38
CA LYS A 18 12.55 -32.79 -45.66
C LYS A 18 11.22 -33.41 -46.09
N ALA A 19 10.16 -32.62 -46.23
CA ALA A 19 8.85 -33.10 -46.69
C ALA A 19 8.94 -33.69 -48.11
N THR A 20 9.73 -33.05 -48.99
CA THR A 20 10.00 -33.53 -50.35
C THR A 20 10.75 -34.87 -50.34
N GLU A 21 11.74 -35.03 -49.47
CA GLU A 21 12.47 -36.29 -49.27
C GLU A 21 11.57 -37.42 -48.75
N GLU A 22 10.61 -37.10 -47.90
CA GLU A 22 9.62 -38.03 -47.34
C GLU A 22 8.44 -38.30 -48.31
N GLY A 23 8.39 -37.63 -49.46
CA GLY A 23 7.33 -37.79 -50.46
C GLY A 23 5.98 -37.20 -50.04
N THR A 24 5.99 -36.21 -49.16
CA THR A 24 4.80 -35.54 -48.62
C THR A 24 4.71 -34.09 -49.10
N ASP A 25 3.49 -33.62 -49.37
CA ASP A 25 3.23 -32.22 -49.78
C ASP A 25 2.82 -31.33 -48.58
N GLU A 26 2.87 -31.86 -47.36
CA GLU A 26 2.41 -31.18 -46.14
C GLU A 26 3.59 -30.87 -45.19
N VAL A 27 3.63 -29.63 -44.69
CA VAL A 27 4.61 -29.20 -43.67
C VAL A 27 3.88 -28.80 -42.41
N HIS A 28 4.14 -29.53 -41.32
CA HIS A 28 3.60 -29.22 -40.00
C HIS A 28 4.54 -28.33 -39.19
N ILE A 29 3.98 -27.30 -38.55
CA ILE A 29 4.70 -26.34 -37.70
C ILE A 29 3.90 -26.19 -36.41
N ASP A 30 4.18 -27.03 -35.42
CA ASP A 30 3.35 -27.12 -34.22
C ASP A 30 3.70 -26.05 -33.17
N ASP A 31 5.00 -25.72 -33.02
CA ASP A 31 5.50 -24.86 -31.93
C ASP A 31 5.89 -23.44 -32.37
N LEU A 32 5.16 -22.85 -33.31
CA LEU A 32 5.47 -21.48 -33.73
C LEU A 32 5.10 -20.47 -32.63
N PRO A 33 6.08 -19.70 -32.10
CA PRO A 33 5.78 -18.67 -31.11
C PRO A 33 4.84 -17.60 -31.69
N GLY A 34 3.78 -17.27 -30.97
CA GLY A 34 2.74 -16.33 -31.42
C GLY A 34 1.70 -16.92 -32.38
N GLY A 35 1.84 -18.20 -32.74
CA GLY A 35 0.87 -18.99 -33.50
C GLY A 35 0.55 -18.42 -34.89
N ALA A 36 -0.61 -18.81 -35.42
CA ALA A 36 -1.02 -18.50 -36.79
C ALA A 36 -1.01 -17.00 -37.12
N LYS A 37 -1.34 -16.12 -36.15
CA LYS A 37 -1.33 -14.66 -36.37
C LYS A 37 0.07 -14.12 -36.61
N ALA A 38 1.07 -14.62 -35.88
CA ALA A 38 2.45 -14.24 -36.11
C ALA A 38 2.98 -14.83 -37.44
N PHE A 39 2.60 -16.08 -37.74
CA PHE A 39 2.91 -16.70 -39.03
C PHE A 39 2.37 -15.89 -40.21
N GLU A 40 1.13 -15.43 -40.13
CA GLU A 40 0.49 -14.65 -41.19
C GLU A 40 1.30 -13.39 -41.51
N ILE A 41 1.83 -12.70 -40.49
CA ILE A 41 2.69 -11.54 -40.67
C ILE A 41 4.00 -11.93 -41.37
N CYS A 42 4.66 -13.00 -40.91
CA CYS A 42 5.87 -13.52 -41.54
C CYS A 42 5.64 -13.93 -43.01
N ALA A 43 4.55 -14.63 -43.29
CA ALA A 43 4.18 -15.05 -44.64
C ALA A 43 3.88 -13.84 -45.53
N LYS A 44 3.05 -12.89 -45.08
CA LYS A 44 2.78 -11.64 -45.81
C LYS A 44 4.06 -10.91 -46.20
N PHE A 45 5.02 -10.82 -45.27
CA PHE A 45 6.33 -10.26 -45.57
C PHE A 45 7.07 -11.04 -46.66
N CYS A 46 7.03 -12.37 -46.61
CA CYS A 46 7.67 -13.22 -47.62
C CYS A 46 7.13 -12.95 -49.03
N TYR A 47 5.82 -12.73 -49.16
CA TYR A 47 5.16 -12.38 -50.42
C TYR A 47 5.31 -10.91 -50.82
N GLY A 48 6.10 -10.11 -50.09
CA GLY A 48 6.32 -8.69 -50.39
C GLY A 48 5.13 -7.78 -50.04
N MET A 49 4.18 -8.27 -49.24
CA MET A 49 3.05 -7.47 -48.77
C MET A 49 3.49 -6.54 -47.64
N VAL A 50 2.81 -5.40 -47.51
CA VAL A 50 3.04 -4.48 -46.39
C VAL A 50 2.55 -5.11 -45.10
N VAL A 51 3.43 -5.17 -44.10
CA VAL A 51 3.13 -5.69 -42.76
C VAL A 51 3.07 -4.55 -41.75
N THR A 52 2.05 -4.56 -40.90
CA THR A 52 1.86 -3.54 -39.86
C THR A 52 2.38 -4.05 -38.53
N LEU A 53 3.49 -3.48 -38.07
CA LEU A 53 4.03 -3.72 -36.74
C LEU A 53 3.46 -2.71 -35.74
N SER A 54 3.11 -3.19 -34.56
CA SER A 54 2.54 -2.42 -33.46
C SER A 54 3.08 -2.93 -32.12
N PRO A 55 2.95 -2.17 -31.03
CA PRO A 55 3.34 -2.62 -29.69
C PRO A 55 2.67 -3.94 -29.26
N HIS A 56 1.49 -4.25 -29.80
CA HIS A 56 0.73 -5.45 -29.43
C HIS A 56 1.14 -6.73 -30.16
N ASN A 57 1.75 -6.62 -31.35
CA ASN A 57 2.10 -7.80 -32.18
C ASN A 57 3.61 -7.96 -32.40
N VAL A 58 4.42 -6.94 -32.09
CA VAL A 58 5.84 -6.91 -32.43
C VAL A 58 6.62 -8.04 -31.74
N VAL A 59 6.32 -8.38 -30.48
CA VAL A 59 7.05 -9.43 -29.76
C VAL A 59 6.76 -10.81 -30.35
N ALA A 60 5.48 -11.10 -30.59
CA ALA A 60 5.06 -12.35 -31.23
C ALA A 60 5.71 -12.51 -32.62
N THR A 61 5.68 -11.44 -33.41
CA THR A 61 6.29 -11.42 -34.75
C THR A 61 7.81 -11.58 -34.66
N ARG A 62 8.48 -10.94 -33.70
CA ARG A 62 9.93 -11.04 -33.50
C ARG A 62 10.35 -12.47 -33.16
N CYS A 63 9.58 -13.16 -32.30
CA CYS A 63 9.83 -14.54 -31.93
C CYS A 63 9.55 -15.50 -33.10
N ALA A 64 8.46 -15.30 -33.83
CA ALA A 64 8.13 -16.10 -35.01
C ALA A 64 9.19 -15.94 -36.11
N ALA A 65 9.64 -14.71 -36.37
CA ALA A 65 10.70 -14.44 -37.34
C ALA A 65 12.03 -15.09 -36.95
N GLU A 66 12.37 -15.10 -35.65
CA GLU A 66 13.53 -15.86 -35.13
C GLU A 66 13.35 -17.36 -35.38
N TYR A 67 12.21 -17.92 -34.97
CA TYR A 67 11.92 -19.34 -35.14
C TYR A 67 12.03 -19.75 -36.61
N LEU A 68 11.55 -18.91 -37.53
CA LEU A 68 11.57 -19.15 -38.97
C LEU A 68 12.93 -18.81 -39.62
N GLU A 69 13.93 -18.35 -38.85
CA GLU A 69 15.26 -17.98 -39.35
C GLU A 69 15.17 -16.95 -40.48
N MET A 70 14.38 -15.89 -40.27
CA MET A 70 14.19 -14.79 -41.23
C MET A 70 15.23 -13.68 -41.00
N ALA A 71 16.51 -14.07 -40.99
CA ALA A 71 17.64 -13.20 -40.72
C ALA A 71 18.24 -12.60 -42.00
N GLU A 72 19.21 -11.70 -41.83
CA GLU A 72 19.86 -10.96 -42.93
C GLU A 72 20.78 -11.83 -43.81
N ASP A 73 21.15 -13.00 -43.31
CA ASP A 73 21.88 -14.05 -44.04
C ASP A 73 21.06 -14.61 -45.21
N MET A 74 19.74 -14.70 -45.07
CA MET A 74 18.82 -15.12 -46.12
C MET A 74 18.55 -14.01 -47.14
N GLU A 75 18.27 -12.79 -46.65
CA GLU A 75 17.98 -11.63 -47.49
C GLU A 75 18.41 -10.35 -46.77
N LYS A 76 19.12 -9.45 -47.45
CA LYS A 76 19.50 -8.16 -46.84
C LYS A 76 18.26 -7.38 -46.41
N GLY A 77 18.20 -6.98 -45.13
CA GLY A 77 17.03 -6.29 -44.58
C GLY A 77 15.79 -7.19 -44.43
N ASN A 78 15.98 -8.49 -44.15
CA ASN A 78 14.89 -9.41 -43.84
C ASN A 78 14.10 -8.96 -42.59
N LEU A 79 13.03 -9.70 -42.28
CA LEU A 79 12.04 -9.33 -41.29
C LEU A 79 12.63 -9.10 -39.89
N ILE A 80 13.58 -9.93 -39.43
CA ILE A 80 14.22 -9.73 -38.12
C ILE A 80 14.88 -8.35 -38.03
N PHE A 81 15.66 -7.96 -39.04
CA PHE A 81 16.31 -6.65 -39.08
C PHE A 81 15.31 -5.50 -39.03
N LYS A 82 14.24 -5.58 -39.83
CA LYS A 82 13.20 -4.54 -39.84
C LYS A 82 12.48 -4.41 -38.50
N ILE A 83 12.20 -5.54 -37.84
CA ILE A 83 11.59 -5.55 -36.51
C ILE A 83 12.56 -4.93 -35.49
N GLU A 84 13.84 -5.28 -35.53
CA GLU A 84 14.86 -4.69 -34.65
C GLU A 84 14.94 -3.17 -34.81
N VAL A 85 14.96 -2.67 -36.06
CA VAL A 85 14.92 -1.23 -36.34
C VAL A 85 13.65 -0.60 -35.75
N PHE A 86 12.48 -1.22 -35.92
CA PHE A 86 11.23 -0.71 -35.36
C PHE A 86 11.23 -0.67 -33.83
N ILE A 87 11.72 -1.74 -33.17
CA ILE A 87 11.86 -1.79 -31.71
C ILE A 87 12.76 -0.63 -31.23
N ASN A 88 13.90 -0.40 -31.89
CA ASN A 88 14.91 0.58 -31.46
C ASN A 88 14.53 2.03 -31.73
N SER A 89 13.91 2.26 -32.87
CA SER A 89 13.57 3.61 -33.33
C SER A 89 12.22 4.09 -32.79
N SER A 90 11.27 3.18 -32.54
CA SER A 90 9.89 3.53 -32.21
C SER A 90 9.51 3.08 -30.80
N ILE A 91 9.48 1.76 -30.57
CA ILE A 91 8.99 1.18 -29.30
C ILE A 91 9.80 1.67 -28.10
N LEU A 92 11.13 1.47 -28.13
CA LEU A 92 12.01 1.81 -27.02
C LEU A 92 12.18 3.32 -26.84
N ARG A 93 11.69 4.15 -27.77
CA ARG A 93 11.67 5.62 -27.63
C ARG A 93 10.35 6.14 -27.05
N SER A 94 9.27 5.39 -27.19
CA SER A 94 7.95 5.70 -26.65
C SER A 94 7.78 5.15 -25.23
N TRP A 95 7.20 5.93 -24.33
CA TRP A 95 6.92 5.50 -22.95
C TRP A 95 5.86 4.39 -22.91
N LYS A 96 4.68 4.66 -23.46
CA LYS A 96 3.54 3.74 -23.46
C LYS A 96 3.85 2.46 -24.24
N ASP A 97 4.48 2.57 -25.40
CA ASP A 97 4.76 1.40 -26.23
C ASP A 97 5.78 0.47 -25.57
N SER A 98 6.77 1.02 -24.85
CA SER A 98 7.71 0.21 -24.06
C SER A 98 6.99 -0.61 -22.98
N ILE A 99 5.97 -0.04 -22.32
CA ILE A 99 5.18 -0.72 -21.29
C ILE A 99 4.28 -1.80 -21.89
N ILE A 100 3.58 -1.48 -22.99
CA ILE A 100 2.70 -2.43 -23.69
C ILE A 100 3.51 -3.62 -24.21
N VAL A 101 4.66 -3.36 -24.84
CA VAL A 101 5.57 -4.41 -25.32
C VAL A 101 6.06 -5.26 -24.15
N LEU A 102 6.49 -4.64 -23.05
CA LEU A 102 6.91 -5.37 -21.85
C LEU A 102 5.80 -6.29 -21.32
N GLN A 103 4.54 -5.84 -21.25
CA GLN A 103 3.41 -6.69 -20.83
C GLN A 103 3.20 -7.89 -21.77
N SER A 104 3.35 -7.69 -23.08
CA SER A 104 3.15 -8.75 -24.08
C SER A 104 4.23 -9.85 -24.04
N THR A 105 5.42 -9.55 -23.47
CA THR A 105 6.55 -10.50 -23.42
C THR A 105 6.26 -11.75 -22.60
N LYS A 106 5.37 -11.66 -21.61
CA LYS A 106 5.02 -12.78 -20.72
C LYS A 106 4.41 -13.96 -21.47
N ALA A 107 3.59 -13.68 -22.49
CA ALA A 107 2.99 -14.72 -23.32
C ALA A 107 3.99 -15.39 -24.29
N MET A 108 5.22 -14.87 -24.36
CA MET A 108 6.25 -15.25 -25.34
C MET A 108 7.52 -15.80 -24.68
N LEU A 109 7.44 -16.22 -23.41
CA LEU A 109 8.56 -16.88 -22.73
C LEU A 109 8.78 -18.30 -23.31
N PRO A 110 10.04 -18.78 -23.43
CA PRO A 110 11.30 -18.11 -23.05
C PRO A 110 11.87 -17.16 -24.13
N TRP A 111 11.36 -17.20 -25.36
CA TRP A 111 11.87 -16.45 -26.51
C TRP A 111 12.10 -14.96 -26.23
N SER A 112 11.15 -14.30 -25.55
CA SER A 112 11.24 -12.87 -25.26
C SER A 112 12.42 -12.48 -24.35
N GLU A 113 12.90 -13.39 -23.50
CA GLU A 113 14.10 -13.22 -22.67
C GLU A 113 15.38 -13.49 -23.46
N GLU A 114 15.41 -14.59 -24.21
CA GLU A 114 16.56 -14.99 -25.02
C GLU A 114 16.89 -13.94 -26.09
N LEU A 115 15.84 -13.37 -26.69
CA LEU A 115 15.92 -12.25 -27.64
C LEU A 115 16.14 -10.90 -26.96
N LYS A 116 16.27 -10.87 -25.63
CA LYS A 116 16.55 -9.69 -24.79
C LYS A 116 15.51 -8.57 -24.89
N VAL A 117 14.31 -8.85 -25.42
CA VAL A 117 13.24 -7.84 -25.57
C VAL A 117 12.82 -7.32 -24.19
N VAL A 118 12.69 -8.22 -23.20
CA VAL A 118 12.31 -7.88 -21.83
C VAL A 118 13.30 -6.91 -21.20
N GLY A 119 14.60 -7.25 -21.20
CA GLY A 119 15.66 -6.42 -20.62
C GLY A 119 15.72 -5.03 -21.27
N ARG A 120 15.63 -4.97 -22.60
CA ARG A 120 15.67 -3.69 -23.34
C ARG A 120 14.49 -2.79 -23.01
N CYS A 121 13.29 -3.35 -22.85
CA CYS A 121 12.12 -2.57 -22.45
C CYS A 121 12.28 -2.05 -21.01
N ILE A 122 12.75 -2.89 -20.09
CA ILE A 122 13.03 -2.49 -18.69
C ILE A 122 14.05 -1.34 -18.65
N ASP A 123 15.16 -1.46 -19.39
CA ASP A 123 16.20 -0.43 -19.46
C ASP A 123 15.67 0.87 -20.07
N ALA A 124 14.84 0.76 -21.12
CA ALA A 124 14.23 1.91 -21.76
C ALA A 124 13.20 2.62 -20.87
N ILE A 125 12.46 1.87 -20.03
CA ILE A 125 11.52 2.42 -19.04
C ILE A 125 12.32 3.11 -17.92
N ALA A 126 13.29 2.42 -17.31
CA ALA A 126 14.10 2.97 -16.21
C ALA A 126 14.92 4.20 -16.62
N SER A 127 15.37 4.26 -17.88
CA SER A 127 16.06 5.42 -18.41
C SER A 127 15.12 6.62 -18.60
N LYS A 128 13.87 6.41 -19.01
CA LYS A 128 12.87 7.48 -19.15
C LYS A 128 12.39 8.03 -17.81
N THR A 129 12.20 7.18 -16.79
CA THR A 129 11.83 7.63 -15.45
C THR A 129 12.92 8.49 -14.79
N SER A 130 14.15 8.43 -15.30
CA SER A 130 15.30 9.20 -14.82
C SER A 130 15.41 10.59 -15.45
N VAL A 131 14.55 10.93 -16.42
CA VAL A 131 14.55 12.24 -17.07
C VAL A 131 13.86 13.27 -16.18
N ASP A 132 14.41 14.47 -16.16
CA ASP A 132 13.81 15.60 -15.45
C ASP A 132 12.35 15.79 -15.89
N PRO A 133 11.37 15.87 -14.97
CA PRO A 133 9.98 16.15 -15.29
C PRO A 133 9.77 17.36 -16.23
N ALA A 134 10.69 18.34 -16.23
CA ALA A 134 10.67 19.47 -17.17
C ALA A 134 10.89 19.09 -18.64
N ASN A 135 11.55 17.96 -18.90
CA ASN A 135 11.90 17.47 -20.23
C ASN A 135 11.00 16.31 -20.69
N VAL A 136 9.94 16.00 -19.93
CA VAL A 136 9.01 14.93 -20.27
C VAL A 136 8.12 15.38 -21.42
N THR A 137 8.31 14.76 -22.59
CA THR A 137 7.53 15.02 -23.81
C THR A 137 6.61 13.86 -24.19
N TRP A 138 6.60 12.79 -23.39
CA TRP A 138 5.81 11.58 -23.66
C TRP A 138 4.39 11.70 -23.12
N SER A 139 3.47 10.91 -23.69
CA SER A 139 2.14 10.72 -23.12
C SER A 139 2.21 9.80 -21.90
N TYR A 140 1.56 10.20 -20.80
CA TYR A 140 1.49 9.44 -19.56
C TYR A 140 0.07 9.49 -18.98
N SER A 141 -0.33 8.47 -18.23
CA SER A 141 -1.59 8.54 -17.48
C SER A 141 -1.34 9.11 -16.10
N HIS A 142 -1.97 10.25 -15.79
CA HIS A 142 -1.92 10.84 -14.46
C HIS A 142 -3.33 11.12 -13.96
N ASN A 143 -3.73 10.43 -12.89
CA ASN A 143 -4.99 10.71 -12.22
C ASN A 143 -4.77 11.90 -11.29
N SER A 144 -5.05 13.12 -11.75
CA SER A 144 -5.16 14.27 -10.85
C SER A 144 -6.32 14.05 -9.88
N LYS A 145 -6.05 13.44 -8.72
CA LYS A 145 -6.97 13.46 -7.58
C LYS A 145 -6.92 14.82 -6.88
N LYS A 146 -7.31 15.86 -7.63
CA LYS A 146 -8.10 17.02 -7.21
C LYS A 146 -9.02 17.25 -8.39
N GLY A 147 -10.32 17.08 -8.20
CA GLY A 147 -11.31 17.09 -9.27
C GLY A 147 -11.26 18.38 -10.09
N VAL A 148 -10.52 18.34 -11.20
CA VAL A 148 -10.72 19.13 -12.41
C VAL A 148 -10.26 18.21 -13.52
N ALA A 149 -11.20 17.83 -14.38
CA ALA A 149 -10.90 17.15 -15.62
C ALA A 149 -10.02 18.07 -16.46
N CYS A 150 -8.73 17.77 -16.63
CA CYS A 150 -7.96 18.38 -17.71
C CYS A 150 -8.22 17.59 -19.00
N ALA A 151 -9.46 17.71 -19.47
CA ALA A 151 -9.81 17.58 -20.88
C ALA A 151 -10.46 18.89 -21.35
N GLU A 152 -10.04 20.03 -20.80
CA GLU A 152 -10.24 21.32 -21.45
C GLU A 152 -8.99 21.63 -22.25
N ILE A 153 -9.18 21.67 -23.57
CA ILE A 153 -8.32 22.37 -24.50
C ILE A 153 -8.44 23.85 -24.12
N VAL A 154 -7.63 24.30 -23.16
CA VAL A 154 -7.48 25.72 -22.87
C VAL A 154 -6.33 26.23 -23.73
N GLU A 155 -6.68 26.90 -24.82
CA GLU A 155 -5.79 27.85 -25.48
C GLU A 155 -5.47 28.98 -24.49
N SER A 156 -4.40 28.82 -23.72
CA SER A 156 -3.85 29.90 -22.90
C SER A 156 -2.32 29.85 -22.91
N THR A 157 -1.73 30.69 -23.75
CA THR A 157 -0.44 31.37 -23.58
C THR A 157 0.67 30.60 -22.82
N GLY A 158 1.50 29.89 -23.58
CA GLY A 158 2.95 30.12 -23.51
C GLY A 158 3.85 29.30 -22.58
N LYS A 159 3.34 28.35 -21.76
CA LYS A 159 4.20 27.33 -21.12
C LYS A 159 3.47 25.99 -21.04
N ALA A 160 4.07 24.95 -21.62
CA ALA A 160 3.57 23.58 -21.47
C ALA A 160 3.50 23.22 -19.98
N PRO A 161 2.42 22.56 -19.51
CA PRO A 161 2.32 22.16 -18.11
C PRO A 161 3.46 21.19 -17.78
N LEU A 162 4.27 21.56 -16.77
CA LEU A 162 5.37 20.74 -16.28
C LEU A 162 4.83 19.38 -15.79
N ALA A 163 5.46 18.27 -16.17
CA ALA A 163 5.03 16.98 -15.69
C ALA A 163 5.18 16.88 -14.15
N PRO A 164 4.21 16.27 -13.44
CA PRO A 164 4.36 15.96 -12.01
C PRO A 164 5.57 15.06 -11.76
N LYS A 165 6.18 15.10 -10.57
CA LYS A 165 7.34 14.24 -10.25
C LYS A 165 7.02 12.73 -10.33
N ASP A 166 5.77 12.38 -10.10
CA ASP A 166 5.21 11.03 -10.08
C ASP A 166 4.48 10.63 -11.37
N TRP A 167 4.69 11.37 -12.47
CA TRP A 167 4.00 11.17 -13.77
C TRP A 167 3.98 9.73 -14.31
N TRP A 168 4.99 8.93 -13.96
CA TRP A 168 5.18 7.55 -14.43
C TRP A 168 4.53 6.49 -13.53
N VAL A 169 4.16 6.83 -12.30
CA VAL A 169 3.80 5.86 -11.26
C VAL A 169 2.57 5.05 -11.64
N GLU A 170 1.53 5.72 -12.14
CA GLU A 170 0.25 5.09 -12.49
C GLU A 170 0.40 4.05 -13.60
N ASP A 171 1.18 4.38 -14.63
CA ASP A 171 1.42 3.53 -15.78
C ASP A 171 2.17 2.26 -15.39
N LEU A 172 3.17 2.37 -14.51
CA LEU A 172 3.88 1.20 -14.02
C LEU A 172 3.03 0.34 -13.09
N CYS A 173 2.00 0.91 -12.46
CA CYS A 173 1.07 0.12 -11.64
C CYS A 173 0.20 -0.85 -12.44
N GLU A 174 0.22 -0.80 -13.78
CA GLU A 174 -0.45 -1.77 -14.64
C GLU A 174 0.37 -3.05 -14.86
N LEU A 175 1.65 -3.05 -14.49
CA LEU A 175 2.52 -4.22 -14.62
C LEU A 175 2.17 -5.29 -13.58
N ASP A 176 2.23 -6.56 -13.97
CA ASP A 176 2.16 -7.66 -13.03
C ASP A 176 3.40 -7.69 -12.11
N VAL A 177 3.29 -8.37 -10.98
CA VAL A 177 4.25 -8.29 -9.87
C VAL A 177 5.70 -8.61 -10.29
N ASP A 178 5.89 -9.57 -11.20
CA ASP A 178 7.23 -9.99 -11.64
C ASP A 178 7.89 -8.92 -12.52
N LEU A 179 7.13 -8.37 -13.48
CA LEU A 179 7.59 -7.27 -14.34
C LEU A 179 7.79 -5.99 -13.54
N TYR A 180 6.84 -5.65 -12.66
CA TYR A 180 6.93 -4.49 -11.78
C TYR A 180 8.19 -4.56 -10.90
N LYS A 181 8.47 -5.72 -10.29
CA LYS A 181 9.69 -5.94 -9.50
C LYS A 181 10.95 -5.64 -10.31
N ARG A 182 11.06 -6.20 -11.52
CA ARG A 182 12.25 -6.02 -12.36
C ARG A 182 12.42 -4.58 -12.82
N VAL A 183 11.32 -3.91 -13.20
CA VAL A 183 11.33 -2.49 -13.55
C VAL A 183 11.76 -1.63 -12.36
N MET A 184 11.19 -1.85 -11.18
CA MET A 184 11.55 -1.09 -9.98
C MET A 184 13.01 -1.32 -9.55
N VAL A 185 13.55 -2.53 -9.72
CA VAL A 185 14.98 -2.79 -9.50
C VAL A 185 15.84 -1.98 -10.46
N ALA A 186 15.50 -1.94 -11.75
CA ALA A 186 16.20 -1.14 -12.73
C ALA A 186 16.10 0.36 -12.45
N ILE A 187 14.93 0.86 -12.02
CA ILE A 187 14.76 2.26 -11.63
C ILE A 187 15.65 2.59 -10.42
N LYS A 188 15.65 1.73 -9.40
CA LYS A 188 16.50 1.91 -8.21
C LYS A 188 17.99 1.89 -8.57
N SER A 189 18.41 1.02 -9.49
CA SER A 189 19.82 0.93 -9.89
C SER A 189 20.32 2.14 -10.69
N LYS A 190 19.43 2.92 -11.32
CA LYS A 190 19.79 4.20 -11.94
C LYS A 190 20.16 5.28 -10.91
N GLY A 191 19.72 5.16 -9.66
CA GLY A 191 20.11 6.05 -8.55
C GLY A 191 19.63 7.50 -8.66
N ARG A 192 18.77 7.83 -9.63
CA ARG A 192 18.27 9.20 -9.87
C ARG A 192 17.01 9.54 -9.08
N MET A 193 16.38 8.54 -8.46
CA MET A 193 15.07 8.69 -7.83
C MET A 193 15.17 8.86 -6.33
N SER A 194 14.40 9.81 -5.79
CA SER A 194 14.35 10.01 -4.35
C SER A 194 13.68 8.82 -3.65
N PRO A 195 14.14 8.42 -2.45
CA PRO A 195 13.53 7.37 -1.66
C PRO A 195 12.02 7.56 -1.47
N GLU A 196 11.58 8.80 -1.27
CA GLU A 196 10.17 9.18 -1.04
C GLU A 196 9.32 8.84 -2.26
N LEU A 197 9.81 9.15 -3.46
CA LEU A 197 9.09 8.92 -4.70
C LEU A 197 8.99 7.42 -5.03
N ILE A 198 10.04 6.65 -4.71
CA ILE A 198 9.98 5.18 -4.76
C ILE A 198 8.93 4.66 -3.76
N GLY A 199 8.89 5.20 -2.55
CA GLY A 199 7.89 4.83 -1.55
C GLY A 199 6.46 5.11 -1.99
N GLU A 200 6.21 6.29 -2.58
CA GLU A 200 4.89 6.63 -3.12
C GLU A 200 4.50 5.74 -4.31
N ALA A 201 5.46 5.36 -5.17
CA ALA A 201 5.20 4.39 -6.24
C ALA A 201 4.80 3.02 -5.70
N LEU A 202 5.51 2.52 -4.67
CA LEU A 202 5.21 1.24 -4.02
C LEU A 202 3.87 1.28 -3.29
N LYS A 203 3.53 2.40 -2.66
CA LYS A 203 2.23 2.62 -2.03
C LYS A 203 1.11 2.66 -3.06
N ALA A 204 1.28 3.32 -4.20
CA ALA A 204 0.31 3.31 -5.29
C ALA A 204 0.10 1.90 -5.85
N TYR A 205 1.19 1.13 -5.98
CA TYR A 205 1.13 -0.27 -6.40
C TYR A 205 0.37 -1.13 -5.39
N ALA A 206 0.71 -1.01 -4.10
CA ALA A 206 0.05 -1.70 -3.01
C ALA A 206 -1.46 -1.43 -2.98
N VAL A 207 -1.86 -0.16 -3.12
CA VAL A 207 -3.27 0.25 -3.15
C VAL A 207 -4.03 -0.32 -4.35
N ARG A 208 -3.35 -0.55 -5.47
CA ARG A 208 -4.00 -1.09 -6.67
C ARG A 208 -4.18 -2.61 -6.62
N TRP A 209 -3.19 -3.33 -6.08
CA TRP A 209 -3.11 -4.79 -6.19
C TRP A 209 -3.48 -5.53 -4.91
N LEU A 210 -3.39 -4.90 -3.73
CA LEU A 210 -3.84 -5.51 -2.49
C LEU A 210 -5.37 -5.39 -2.34
N PRO A 211 -6.06 -6.43 -1.86
CA PRO A 211 -7.49 -6.35 -1.57
C PRO A 211 -7.84 -5.31 -0.51
N ASP A 212 -8.94 -4.59 -0.73
CA ASP A 212 -9.46 -3.55 0.19
C ASP A 212 -10.31 -4.12 1.35
N SER A 213 -10.49 -5.44 1.44
CA SER A 213 -11.32 -6.11 2.45
C SER A 213 -10.56 -7.24 3.11
N TYR A 214 -10.76 -7.40 4.42
CA TYR A 214 -10.16 -8.49 5.21
C TYR A 214 -10.43 -9.87 4.59
N ASP A 215 -11.68 -10.17 4.27
CA ASP A 215 -12.09 -11.49 3.73
C ASP A 215 -11.35 -11.82 2.43
N ALA A 216 -11.24 -10.86 1.50
CA ALA A 216 -10.50 -11.05 0.26
C ALA A 216 -8.98 -11.12 0.45
N LEU A 217 -8.45 -10.53 1.54
CA LEU A 217 -7.02 -10.58 1.85
C LEU A 217 -6.62 -11.96 2.38
N VAL A 218 -7.47 -12.56 3.22
CA VAL A 218 -7.26 -13.85 3.91
C VAL A 218 -7.96 -15.02 3.18
N ALA A 219 -8.63 -14.77 2.06
CA ALA A 219 -9.20 -15.83 1.22
C ALA A 219 -8.09 -16.79 0.73
N GLU A 220 -8.18 -18.06 1.12
CA GLU A 220 -7.20 -19.13 0.84
C GLU A 220 -6.75 -19.16 -0.63
N ASP A 221 -7.67 -18.97 -1.58
CA ASP A 221 -7.41 -18.96 -3.02
C ASP A 221 -6.41 -17.87 -3.46
N TYR A 222 -6.26 -16.82 -2.66
CA TYR A 222 -5.42 -15.66 -2.98
C TYR A 222 -4.34 -15.37 -1.94
N MET A 223 -4.32 -16.07 -0.80
CA MET A 223 -3.35 -15.83 0.29
C MET A 223 -1.91 -15.89 -0.21
N ARG A 224 -1.52 -16.94 -0.95
CA ARG A 224 -0.16 -17.07 -1.48
C ARG A 224 0.21 -15.93 -2.43
N ARG A 225 -0.71 -15.49 -3.28
CA ARG A 225 -0.49 -14.35 -4.19
C ARG A 225 -0.30 -13.05 -3.41
N ASN A 226 -1.17 -12.80 -2.43
CA ASN A 226 -1.11 -11.61 -1.58
C ASN A 226 0.18 -11.59 -0.76
N GLN A 227 0.59 -12.75 -0.24
CA GLN A 227 1.86 -12.92 0.45
C GLN A 227 3.04 -12.57 -0.47
N CYS A 228 3.17 -13.18 -1.65
CA CYS A 228 4.25 -12.88 -2.59
C CYS A 228 4.29 -11.40 -3.00
N LEU A 229 3.11 -10.77 -3.17
CA LEU A 229 2.98 -9.36 -3.49
C LEU A 229 3.52 -8.47 -2.35
N VAL A 230 3.10 -8.74 -1.10
CA VAL A 230 3.54 -7.99 0.08
C VAL A 230 5.05 -8.14 0.29
N GLU A 231 5.56 -9.36 0.20
CA GLU A 231 7.00 -9.64 0.32
C GLU A 231 7.81 -8.92 -0.76
N THR A 232 7.30 -8.88 -2.00
CA THR A 232 7.93 -8.14 -3.10
C THR A 232 7.93 -6.63 -2.84
N ILE A 233 6.82 -6.05 -2.39
CA ILE A 233 6.74 -4.62 -2.06
C ILE A 233 7.74 -4.27 -0.94
N ILE A 234 7.82 -5.09 0.10
CA ILE A 234 8.73 -4.88 1.24
C ILE A 234 10.19 -4.98 0.79
N TRP A 235 10.51 -5.95 -0.07
CA TRP A 235 11.86 -6.09 -0.64
C TRP A 235 12.25 -4.90 -1.53
N LEU A 236 11.28 -4.28 -2.21
CA LEU A 236 11.52 -3.11 -3.05
C LEU A 236 11.64 -1.80 -2.27
N LEU A 237 11.32 -1.77 -0.97
CA LEU A 237 11.43 -0.55 -0.16
C LEU A 237 12.83 0.10 -0.29
N PRO A 238 12.93 1.44 -0.25
CA PRO A 238 14.23 2.13 -0.28
C PRO A 238 15.15 1.66 0.84
N SER A 239 16.47 1.67 0.63
CA SER A 239 17.43 1.22 1.66
C SER A 239 17.46 2.15 2.87
N ASP A 240 17.12 3.42 2.68
CA ASP A 240 17.10 4.42 3.75
C ASP A 240 16.00 4.12 4.76
N LYS A 241 16.43 4.01 6.02
CA LYS A 241 15.62 3.50 7.13
C LYS A 241 14.56 4.51 7.61
N SER A 242 14.71 5.80 7.28
CA SER A 242 13.93 6.91 7.86
C SER A 242 13.21 7.81 6.84
N SER A 243 13.59 7.81 5.56
CA SER A 243 13.11 8.81 4.58
C SER A 243 12.19 8.26 3.49
N GLY A 244 12.26 6.97 3.17
CA GLY A 244 11.61 6.44 1.97
C GLY A 244 10.09 6.25 2.03
N CYS A 245 9.49 6.07 3.20
CA CYS A 245 8.07 5.70 3.32
C CYS A 245 7.47 6.25 4.62
N SER A 246 6.21 6.73 4.58
CA SER A 246 5.51 7.17 5.79
C SER A 246 5.33 6.03 6.81
N CYS A 247 5.44 6.36 8.11
CA CYS A 247 5.23 5.41 9.20
C CYS A 247 3.87 4.72 9.13
N ARG A 248 2.81 5.49 8.82
CA ARG A 248 1.46 4.98 8.57
C ARG A 248 1.45 3.89 7.50
N PHE A 249 2.10 4.11 6.34
CA PHE A 249 2.16 3.11 5.27
C PHE A 249 2.89 1.84 5.72
N LEU A 250 4.01 1.95 6.44
CA LEU A 250 4.73 0.79 6.96
C LEU A 250 3.92 0.00 7.99
N LEU A 251 3.20 0.68 8.89
CA LEU A 251 2.30 0.03 9.85
C LEU A 251 1.14 -0.68 9.13
N LYS A 252 0.55 -0.06 8.10
CA LYS A 252 -0.45 -0.72 7.25
C LYS A 252 0.12 -1.98 6.60
N LEU A 253 1.35 -1.91 6.07
CA LEU A 253 2.02 -3.02 5.41
C LEU A 253 2.39 -4.14 6.40
N LEU A 254 2.78 -3.80 7.63
CA LEU A 254 3.03 -4.76 8.71
C LEU A 254 1.74 -5.51 9.10
N LYS A 255 0.63 -4.78 9.25
CA LYS A 255 -0.67 -5.38 9.48
C LYS A 255 -1.03 -6.38 8.39
N ILE A 256 -0.89 -5.98 7.12
CA ILE A 256 -1.15 -6.87 5.99
C ILE A 256 -0.22 -8.09 6.02
N ALA A 257 1.08 -7.89 6.28
CA ALA A 257 2.06 -8.97 6.40
C ALA A 257 1.74 -9.98 7.51
N ILE A 258 1.16 -9.53 8.63
CA ILE A 258 0.66 -10.41 9.69
C ILE A 258 -0.54 -11.22 9.20
N LEU A 259 -1.52 -10.56 8.58
CA LEU A 259 -2.76 -11.19 8.11
C LEU A 259 -2.55 -12.23 7.01
N VAL A 260 -1.62 -11.98 6.07
CA VAL A 260 -1.32 -12.93 4.98
C VAL A 260 -0.30 -14.01 5.38
N GLY A 261 0.16 -14.03 6.63
CA GLY A 261 1.13 -15.02 7.10
C GLY A 261 2.53 -14.87 6.49
N ALA A 262 2.99 -13.65 6.18
CA ALA A 262 4.32 -13.42 5.62
C ALA A 262 5.45 -13.87 6.55
N GLY A 263 6.61 -14.19 5.98
CA GLY A 263 7.75 -14.72 6.74
C GLY A 263 8.28 -13.80 7.85
N GLN A 264 8.88 -14.38 8.89
CA GLN A 264 9.34 -13.63 10.07
C GLN A 264 10.36 -12.54 9.72
N HIS A 265 11.28 -12.80 8.79
CA HIS A 265 12.26 -11.82 8.31
C HIS A 265 11.59 -10.54 7.73
N VAL A 266 10.45 -10.72 7.06
CA VAL A 266 9.71 -9.63 6.41
C VAL A 266 9.05 -8.73 7.45
N LYS A 267 8.46 -9.34 8.49
CA LYS A 267 7.90 -8.62 9.65
C LYS A 267 8.99 -7.89 10.43
N GLU A 268 10.13 -8.55 10.65
CA GLU A 268 11.29 -8.00 11.36
C GLU A 268 11.85 -6.75 10.66
N GLU A 269 12.03 -6.80 9.34
CA GLU A 269 12.49 -5.65 8.55
C GLU A 269 11.52 -4.47 8.62
N LEU A 270 10.21 -4.72 8.59
CA LEU A 270 9.21 -3.67 8.77
C LEU A 270 9.25 -3.08 10.18
N MET A 271 9.29 -3.91 11.22
CA MET A 271 9.40 -3.43 12.61
C MET A 271 10.65 -2.58 12.79
N ARG A 272 11.79 -3.00 12.22
CA ARG A 272 13.05 -2.26 12.22
C ARG A 272 12.95 -0.92 11.51
N ARG A 273 12.08 -0.73 10.52
CA ARG A 273 11.88 0.56 9.84
C ARG A 273 10.88 1.45 10.58
N ILE A 274 9.79 0.86 11.08
CA ILE A 274 8.78 1.57 11.87
C ILE A 274 9.43 2.16 13.13
N SER A 275 10.34 1.44 13.78
CA SER A 275 11.05 1.94 14.97
C SER A 275 11.94 3.17 14.70
N PHE A 276 12.27 3.53 13.45
CA PHE A 276 12.99 4.78 13.15
C PHE A 276 12.06 6.00 13.11
N GLN A 277 10.77 5.79 12.92
CA GLN A 277 9.79 6.84 12.69
C GLN A 277 8.51 6.64 13.51
N LEU A 278 8.61 5.91 14.63
CA LEU A 278 7.47 5.61 15.50
C LEU A 278 6.78 6.88 16.01
N HIS A 279 7.56 7.95 16.27
CA HIS A 279 7.05 9.28 16.64
C HIS A 279 6.10 9.91 15.61
N LYS A 280 6.06 9.41 14.36
CA LYS A 280 5.15 9.89 13.30
C LYS A 280 3.86 9.07 13.18
N ALA A 281 3.65 8.08 14.05
CA ALA A 281 2.47 7.23 14.03
C ALA A 281 1.31 7.85 14.81
N THR A 282 0.09 7.41 14.52
CA THR A 282 -1.09 7.71 15.33
C THR A 282 -1.53 6.48 16.11
N VAL A 283 -2.23 6.66 17.23
CA VAL A 283 -2.74 5.55 18.05
C VAL A 283 -3.49 4.51 17.22
N LYS A 284 -4.34 4.96 16.29
CA LYS A 284 -5.10 4.09 15.37
C LYS A 284 -4.22 3.22 14.47
N ASP A 285 -3.02 3.69 14.13
CA ASP A 285 -2.08 2.94 13.30
C ASP A 285 -1.39 1.80 14.10
N LEU A 286 -1.37 1.88 15.44
CA LEU A 286 -0.79 0.86 16.35
C LEU A 286 -1.80 -0.22 16.76
N LEU A 287 -3.07 -0.07 16.42
CA LEU A 287 -4.13 -1.07 16.65
C LEU A 287 -3.98 -2.25 15.68
N LEU A 288 -2.91 -3.02 15.87
CA LEU A 288 -2.53 -4.18 15.09
C LEU A 288 -3.25 -5.42 15.65
N PRO A 289 -3.88 -6.24 14.80
CA PRO A 289 -4.64 -7.41 15.25
C PRO A 289 -3.71 -8.45 15.86
N ALA A 290 -4.16 -9.07 16.95
CA ALA A 290 -3.47 -10.22 17.54
C ALA A 290 -3.44 -11.40 16.55
N ALA A 291 -2.35 -12.18 16.58
CA ALA A 291 -2.17 -13.34 15.72
C ALA A 291 -3.10 -14.51 16.13
N SER A 292 -3.50 -14.55 17.40
CA SER A 292 -4.44 -15.54 17.94
C SER A 292 -5.56 -14.83 18.70
N PRO A 293 -6.80 -15.35 18.66
CA PRO A 293 -7.92 -14.78 19.41
C PRO A 293 -7.73 -14.85 20.95
N ASN A 294 -6.77 -15.65 21.43
CA ASN A 294 -6.47 -15.80 22.86
C ASN A 294 -5.45 -14.75 23.37
N ASP A 295 -4.82 -13.98 22.49
CA ASP A 295 -3.85 -12.94 22.84
C ASP A 295 -4.50 -11.55 23.02
N GLY A 296 -5.84 -11.47 23.07
CA GLY A 296 -6.63 -10.24 23.14
C GLY A 296 -6.98 -9.67 21.76
N THR A 297 -7.60 -8.48 21.73
CA THR A 297 -8.03 -7.85 20.47
C THR A 297 -6.84 -7.33 19.66
N TYR A 298 -5.79 -6.87 20.35
CA TYR A 298 -4.63 -6.21 19.77
C TYR A 298 -3.32 -6.84 20.21
N ASP A 299 -2.32 -6.87 19.32
CA ASP A 299 -0.98 -7.36 19.63
C ASP A 299 -0.15 -6.33 20.40
N SER A 300 -0.43 -6.22 21.70
CA SER A 300 0.29 -5.32 22.60
C SER A 300 1.77 -5.69 22.77
N LYS A 301 2.13 -6.96 22.62
CA LYS A 301 3.53 -7.42 22.67
C LYS A 301 4.33 -6.88 21.50
N LEU A 302 3.76 -6.86 20.29
CA LEU A 302 4.38 -6.26 19.11
C LEU A 302 4.61 -4.76 19.30
N VAL A 303 3.62 -4.03 19.82
CA VAL A 303 3.77 -2.60 20.12
C VAL A 303 4.88 -2.36 21.14
N HIS A 304 4.94 -3.17 22.19
CA HIS A 304 6.02 -3.11 23.17
C HIS A 304 7.39 -3.29 22.52
N ASN A 305 7.54 -4.27 21.62
CA ASN A 305 8.79 -4.48 20.87
C ASN A 305 9.16 -3.27 19.99
N LEU A 306 8.19 -2.60 19.36
CA LEU A 306 8.43 -1.38 18.58
C LEU A 306 8.94 -0.24 19.45
N VAL A 307 8.32 -0.03 20.61
CA VAL A 307 8.70 1.01 21.59
C VAL A 307 10.12 0.74 22.11
N GLN A 308 10.40 -0.49 22.55
CA GLN A 308 11.73 -0.85 23.02
C GLN A 308 12.82 -0.61 21.98
N ARG A 309 12.57 -0.94 20.71
CA ARG A 309 13.52 -0.68 19.61
C ARG A 309 13.72 0.81 19.36
N PHE A 310 12.65 1.60 19.44
CA PHE A 310 12.74 3.05 19.31
C PHE A 310 13.62 3.63 20.43
N VAL A 311 13.36 3.23 21.68
CA VAL A 311 14.05 3.72 22.88
C VAL A 311 15.51 3.27 22.93
N ALA A 312 15.80 2.00 22.63
CA ALA A 312 17.18 1.51 22.55
C ALA A 312 17.99 2.29 21.51
N ARG A 313 17.37 2.66 20.39
CA ARG A 313 18.00 3.46 19.33
C ARG A 313 18.29 4.90 19.80
N THR A 314 17.35 5.57 20.44
CA THR A 314 17.57 6.94 20.94
C THR A 314 18.63 6.97 22.04
N ALA A 315 18.67 5.95 22.90
CA ALA A 315 19.70 5.82 23.93
C ALA A 315 21.13 5.66 23.34
N LEU A 316 21.28 4.92 22.24
CA LEU A 316 22.57 4.78 21.55
C LEU A 316 23.04 6.07 20.88
N SER A 317 22.11 6.90 20.38
CA SER A 317 22.42 8.22 19.81
C SER A 317 23.03 9.15 20.87
N HIS A 318 22.49 9.12 22.09
CA HIS A 318 22.98 9.92 23.21
C HIS A 318 24.32 9.45 23.82
N ASN A 319 24.66 8.16 23.72
CA ASN A 319 25.91 7.61 24.27
C ASN A 319 27.10 7.64 23.30
N GLY A 320 26.89 8.04 22.06
CA GLY A 320 27.94 8.18 21.04
C GLY A 320 28.83 9.40 21.24
N GLY A 321 29.81 9.28 22.13
CA GLY A 321 31.14 9.93 22.04
C GLY A 321 31.22 11.46 21.97
N PHE A 322 31.76 12.04 23.05
CA PHE A 322 32.44 13.33 23.14
C PHE A 322 33.01 13.82 21.78
N VAL A 323 32.57 14.99 21.27
CA VAL A 323 33.30 15.97 20.42
C VAL A 323 32.31 16.99 19.80
N GLU A 324 32.69 18.27 19.97
CA GLU A 324 32.24 19.54 19.37
C GLU A 324 30.74 19.85 19.18
N LYS A 325 30.29 20.87 19.91
CA LYS A 325 28.99 21.54 19.77
C LYS A 325 28.97 22.34 18.45
N SER A 326 28.51 21.72 17.37
CA SER A 326 28.06 22.46 16.18
C SER A 326 26.56 22.78 16.30
N ASP A 327 26.10 23.86 15.67
CA ASP A 327 24.69 24.27 15.66
C ASP A 327 23.77 23.21 15.01
N GLU A 328 24.31 22.43 14.06
CA GLU A 328 23.61 21.32 13.40
C GLU A 328 23.27 20.19 14.38
N LYS A 329 24.17 19.87 15.32
CA LYS A 329 23.97 18.81 16.31
C LYS A 329 22.99 19.23 17.42
N MET A 330 22.86 20.53 17.71
CA MET A 330 21.80 21.04 18.59
C MET A 330 20.41 20.90 17.97
N ILE A 331 20.28 21.11 16.65
CA ILE A 331 19.02 20.90 15.92
C ILE A 331 18.64 19.41 15.94
N GLU A 332 19.60 18.50 15.73
CA GLU A 332 19.37 17.05 15.81
C GLU A 332 18.92 16.59 17.21
N LEU A 333 19.60 17.04 18.27
CA LEU A 333 19.23 16.70 19.66
C LEU A 333 17.83 17.22 20.04
N ASN A 334 17.46 18.42 19.58
CA ASN A 334 16.12 18.97 19.80
C ASN A 334 15.05 18.15 19.07
N PHE A 335 15.33 17.72 17.83
CA PHE A 335 14.43 16.87 17.05
C PHE A 335 14.27 15.48 17.69
N GLU A 336 15.35 14.90 18.23
CA GLU A 336 15.32 13.64 18.96
C GLU A 336 14.50 13.75 20.25
N GLN A 337 14.62 14.86 20.98
CA GLN A 337 13.83 15.12 22.18
C GLN A 337 12.34 15.26 21.85
N GLU A 338 11.98 16.04 20.83
CA GLU A 338 10.58 16.19 20.38
C GLU A 338 10.00 14.84 19.89
N SER A 339 10.80 14.04 19.19
CA SER A 339 10.40 12.69 18.77
C SER A 339 10.16 11.75 19.95
N THR A 340 10.95 11.87 21.01
CA THR A 340 10.85 11.05 22.22
C THR A 340 9.60 11.42 23.02
N LEU A 341 9.30 12.73 23.15
CA LEU A 341 8.06 13.23 23.75
C LEU A 341 6.82 12.74 22.98
N SER A 342 6.86 12.83 21.65
CA SER A 342 5.76 12.35 20.78
C SER A 342 5.50 10.85 20.95
N VAL A 343 6.54 10.04 21.16
CA VAL A 343 6.38 8.60 21.47
C VAL A 343 5.79 8.38 22.86
N GLY A 344 6.14 9.20 23.85
CA GLY A 344 5.52 9.15 25.17
C GLY A 344 4.00 9.38 25.10
N GLU A 345 3.57 10.43 24.39
CA GLU A 345 2.16 10.73 24.17
C GLU A 345 1.44 9.62 23.37
N LEU A 346 2.11 9.09 22.35
CA LEU A 346 1.58 7.99 21.53
C LEU A 346 1.34 6.72 22.35
N VAL A 347 2.29 6.35 23.22
CA VAL A 347 2.18 5.15 24.06
C VAL A 347 1.11 5.34 25.14
N ASP A 348 1.01 6.52 25.74
CA ASP A 348 -0.04 6.82 26.72
C ASP A 348 -1.43 6.80 26.08
N GLY A 349 -1.57 7.34 24.88
CA GLY A 349 -2.80 7.24 24.09
C GLY A 349 -3.13 5.79 23.70
N TYR A 350 -2.13 5.00 23.30
CA TYR A 350 -2.32 3.57 23.02
C TYR A 350 -2.76 2.80 24.27
N LEU A 351 -2.10 3.01 25.41
CA LEU A 351 -2.46 2.40 26.69
C LEU A 351 -3.90 2.74 27.09
N SER A 352 -4.36 3.97 26.85
CA SER A 352 -5.75 4.35 27.13
C SER A 352 -6.76 3.60 26.26
N GLU A 353 -6.43 3.30 25.01
CA GLU A 353 -7.31 2.53 24.11
C GLU A 353 -7.32 1.04 24.50
N VAL A 354 -6.14 0.43 24.71
CA VAL A 354 -6.06 -1.00 25.04
C VAL A 354 -6.49 -1.31 26.47
N ALA A 355 -6.46 -0.34 27.38
CA ALA A 355 -7.00 -0.50 28.73
C ALA A 355 -8.50 -0.79 28.75
N SER A 356 -9.20 -0.57 27.64
CA SER A 356 -10.60 -0.93 27.49
C SER A 356 -10.82 -2.42 27.12
N ASP A 357 -9.74 -3.16 26.84
CA ASP A 357 -9.79 -4.59 26.50
C ASP A 357 -9.77 -5.45 27.78
N PRO A 358 -10.84 -6.20 28.09
CA PRO A 358 -10.91 -7.05 29.28
C PRO A 358 -9.83 -8.13 29.35
N ASP A 359 -9.27 -8.53 28.21
CA ASP A 359 -8.23 -9.57 28.12
C ASP A 359 -6.82 -9.00 28.33
N LEU A 360 -6.67 -7.68 28.49
CA LEU A 360 -5.36 -7.06 28.69
C LEU A 360 -4.77 -7.41 30.07
N SER A 361 -3.67 -8.17 30.05
CA SER A 361 -2.95 -8.50 31.28
C SER A 361 -2.25 -7.29 31.91
N LEU A 362 -2.26 -7.24 33.24
CA LEU A 362 -1.56 -6.22 34.01
C LEU A 362 -0.06 -6.17 33.69
N SER A 363 0.58 -7.33 33.49
CA SER A 363 1.99 -7.41 33.12
C SER A 363 2.28 -6.65 31.84
N THR A 364 1.47 -6.87 30.80
CA THR A 364 1.65 -6.21 29.50
C THR A 364 1.43 -4.69 29.60
N PHE A 365 0.42 -4.26 30.36
CA PHE A 365 0.20 -2.83 30.63
C PHE A 365 1.43 -2.19 31.30
N VAL A 366 1.94 -2.82 32.36
CA VAL A 366 3.10 -2.31 33.11
C VAL A 366 4.36 -2.32 32.24
N GLU A 367 4.60 -3.36 31.45
CA GLU A 367 5.74 -3.45 30.52
C GLU A 367 5.71 -2.32 29.49
N LEU A 368 4.56 -2.08 28.85
CA LEU A 368 4.39 -0.97 27.91
C LEU A 368 4.60 0.40 28.57
N ALA A 369 4.02 0.61 29.74
CA ALA A 369 4.17 1.85 30.48
C ALA A 369 5.63 2.11 30.88
N THR A 370 6.36 1.08 31.30
CA THR A 370 7.76 1.19 31.74
C THR A 370 8.79 1.17 30.61
N ALA A 371 8.40 0.74 29.39
CA ALA A 371 9.28 0.78 28.22
C ALA A 371 9.62 2.22 27.76
N VAL A 372 8.83 3.21 28.17
CA VAL A 372 9.01 4.62 27.82
C VAL A 372 9.85 5.34 28.89
N PRO A 373 10.97 6.01 28.53
CA PRO A 373 11.79 6.77 29.47
C PRO A 373 11.04 7.93 30.15
N GLU A 374 11.44 8.29 31.36
CA GLU A 374 10.83 9.44 32.07
C GLU A 374 11.00 10.78 31.34
N THR A 375 12.07 10.93 30.54
CA THR A 375 12.31 12.12 29.72
C THR A 375 11.27 12.31 28.62
N ALA A 376 10.60 11.23 28.21
CA ALA A 376 9.50 11.26 27.25
C ALA A 376 8.18 11.70 27.90
N ARG A 377 8.08 11.70 29.24
CA ARG A 377 6.87 12.02 30.01
C ARG A 377 7.10 13.19 30.99
N PRO A 378 7.08 14.44 30.49
CA PRO A 378 7.12 15.61 31.36
C PRO A 378 5.81 15.79 32.14
N VAL A 379 4.68 15.33 31.57
CA VAL A 379 3.34 15.37 32.16
C VAL A 379 2.78 13.96 32.17
N HIS A 380 2.15 13.55 33.28
CA HIS A 380 1.65 12.17 33.48
C HIS A 380 0.13 12.05 33.29
N ASP A 381 -0.55 13.07 32.78
CA ASP A 381 -2.01 13.07 32.62
C ASP A 381 -2.50 11.92 31.73
N GLY A 382 -1.87 11.71 30.57
CA GLY A 382 -2.23 10.62 29.66
C GLY A 382 -2.08 9.25 30.31
N LEU A 383 -0.92 9.00 30.94
CA LEU A 383 -0.67 7.78 31.71
C LEU A 383 -1.69 7.61 32.86
N TYR A 384 -2.05 8.69 33.57
CA TYR A 384 -3.06 8.65 34.63
C TYR A 384 -4.43 8.23 34.11
N TYR A 385 -4.90 8.83 33.00
CA TYR A 385 -6.17 8.46 32.40
C TYR A 385 -6.16 7.03 31.85
N ALA A 386 -5.04 6.55 31.34
CA ALA A 386 -4.89 5.15 30.92
C ALA A 386 -4.97 4.18 32.12
N VAL A 387 -4.32 4.50 33.25
CA VAL A 387 -4.45 3.73 34.50
C VAL A 387 -5.89 3.77 35.02
N ASP A 388 -6.55 4.91 34.94
CA ASP A 388 -7.94 5.04 35.35
C ASP A 388 -8.89 4.19 34.50
N ALA A 389 -8.70 4.20 33.18
CA ALA A 389 -9.44 3.35 32.24
C ALA A 389 -9.24 1.87 32.57
N TYR A 390 -8.00 1.46 32.85
CA TYR A 390 -7.70 0.07 33.22
C TYR A 390 -8.39 -0.32 34.53
N LEU A 391 -8.32 0.52 35.56
CA LEU A 391 -9.01 0.26 36.83
C LEU A 391 -10.54 0.26 36.69
N LYS A 392 -11.09 0.89 35.64
CA LYS A 392 -12.51 0.86 35.32
C LYS A 392 -12.95 -0.50 34.81
N GLU A 393 -12.25 -1.03 33.82
CA GLU A 393 -12.63 -2.24 33.09
C GLU A 393 -12.14 -3.51 33.80
N HIS A 394 -11.19 -3.40 34.72
CA HIS A 394 -10.69 -4.51 35.55
C HIS A 394 -10.97 -4.31 37.05
N PRO A 395 -12.24 -4.40 37.51
CA PRO A 395 -12.61 -4.16 38.90
C PRO A 395 -12.01 -5.18 39.89
N ASP A 396 -11.79 -6.41 39.44
CA ASP A 396 -11.35 -7.58 40.23
C ASP A 396 -9.84 -7.63 40.51
N ILE A 397 -9.08 -6.64 40.04
CA ILE A 397 -7.64 -6.54 40.27
C ILE A 397 -7.30 -6.46 41.77
N SER A 398 -6.27 -7.20 42.19
CA SER A 398 -5.86 -7.30 43.60
C SER A 398 -5.42 -5.96 44.19
N LYS A 399 -5.49 -5.78 45.51
CA LYS A 399 -5.01 -4.54 46.17
C LYS A 399 -3.51 -4.30 45.93
N ALA A 400 -2.71 -5.37 45.84
CA ALA A 400 -1.28 -5.28 45.55
C ALA A 400 -1.05 -4.79 44.11
N ASP A 401 -1.84 -5.29 43.18
CA ASP A 401 -1.79 -4.93 41.77
C ASP A 401 -2.32 -3.52 41.50
N LYS A 402 -3.40 -3.09 42.16
CA LYS A 402 -3.86 -1.69 42.18
C LYS A 402 -2.74 -0.76 42.62
N LYS A 403 -2.01 -1.13 43.67
CA LYS A 403 -0.85 -0.35 44.14
C LYS A 403 0.27 -0.33 43.09
N LYS A 404 0.55 -1.46 42.44
CA LYS A 404 1.58 -1.58 41.40
C LYS A 404 1.27 -0.69 40.20
N ILE A 405 0.07 -0.77 39.64
CA ILE A 405 -0.30 0.05 38.47
C ILE A 405 -0.36 1.55 38.79
N CYS A 406 -0.86 1.92 39.98
CA CYS A 406 -0.92 3.31 40.41
C CYS A 406 0.47 3.91 40.68
N SER A 407 1.46 3.09 41.03
CA SER A 407 2.83 3.56 41.27
C SER A 407 3.56 4.02 40.00
N LEU A 408 3.01 3.75 38.82
CA LEU A 408 3.53 4.23 37.54
C LEU A 408 3.32 5.75 37.36
N VAL A 409 2.35 6.34 38.07
CA VAL A 409 1.99 7.74 37.95
C VAL A 409 2.78 8.57 38.96
N ASP A 410 3.67 9.45 38.49
CA ASP A 410 4.26 10.49 39.33
C ASP A 410 3.27 11.64 39.52
N VAL A 411 2.70 11.69 40.72
CA VAL A 411 1.73 12.69 41.15
C VAL A 411 2.24 14.13 41.03
N LYS A 412 3.55 14.34 41.06
CA LYS A 412 4.17 15.67 40.88
C LYS A 412 4.01 16.20 39.46
N LYS A 413 3.91 15.30 38.48
CA LYS A 413 3.82 15.59 37.05
C LYS A 413 2.37 15.65 36.53
N LEU A 414 1.38 15.59 37.42
CA LEU A 414 -0.03 15.74 37.08
C LEU A 414 -0.41 17.21 36.96
N SER A 415 -1.21 17.55 35.94
CA SER A 415 -1.85 18.86 35.84
C SER A 415 -2.85 19.10 36.99
N THR A 416 -3.32 20.34 37.13
CA THR A 416 -4.37 20.69 38.10
C THR A 416 -5.66 19.91 37.85
N ASP A 417 -6.02 19.72 36.58
CA ASP A 417 -7.27 19.07 36.17
C ASP A 417 -7.19 17.57 36.41
N ALA A 418 -6.08 16.93 36.02
CA ALA A 418 -5.84 15.52 36.31
C ALA A 418 -5.75 15.25 37.82
N SER A 419 -5.14 16.16 38.58
CA SER A 419 -5.08 16.07 40.05
C SER A 419 -6.49 16.16 40.66
N MET A 420 -7.34 17.06 40.18
CA MET A 420 -8.73 17.19 40.64
C MET A 420 -9.57 15.96 40.28
N HIS A 421 -9.38 15.37 39.10
CA HIS A 421 -10.01 14.11 38.75
C HIS A 421 -9.54 12.97 39.68
N ALA A 422 -8.24 12.89 39.96
CA ALA A 422 -7.67 11.87 40.84
C ALA A 422 -8.16 11.95 42.29
N THR A 423 -8.45 13.15 42.81
CA THR A 423 -8.97 13.29 44.18
C THR A 423 -10.43 12.87 44.32
N GLN A 424 -11.18 12.88 43.22
CA GLN A 424 -12.59 12.46 43.17
C GLN A 424 -12.75 10.99 42.75
N ASN A 425 -11.65 10.28 42.50
CA ASN A 425 -11.68 8.94 41.93
C ASN A 425 -11.63 7.86 43.01
N ASP A 426 -12.78 7.26 43.29
CA ASP A 426 -12.96 6.23 44.31
C ASP A 426 -12.22 4.91 44.01
N ARG A 427 -11.73 4.72 42.77
CA ARG A 427 -10.99 3.51 42.36
C ARG A 427 -9.53 3.52 42.79
N LEU A 428 -8.99 4.69 43.14
CA LEU A 428 -7.59 4.86 43.50
C LEU A 428 -7.32 4.48 44.97
N PRO A 429 -6.14 3.94 45.30
CA PRO A 429 -5.75 3.75 46.68
C PRO A 429 -5.72 5.08 47.46
N LEU A 430 -6.28 5.11 48.67
CA LEU A 430 -6.31 6.32 49.53
C LEU A 430 -4.93 6.99 49.69
N ARG A 431 -3.86 6.19 49.76
CA ARG A 431 -2.48 6.70 49.85
C ARG A 431 -2.10 7.58 48.66
N LEU A 432 -2.54 7.23 47.44
CA LEU A 432 -2.29 8.02 46.25
C LEU A 432 -3.10 9.32 46.28
N VAL A 433 -4.39 9.24 46.64
CA VAL A 433 -5.28 10.41 46.77
C VAL A 433 -4.70 11.45 47.74
N VAL A 434 -4.19 11.01 48.89
CA VAL A 434 -3.53 11.89 49.87
C VAL A 434 -2.27 12.55 49.28
N GLN A 435 -1.47 11.81 48.51
CA GLN A 435 -0.30 12.37 47.82
C GLN A 435 -0.71 13.43 46.79
N VAL A 436 -1.80 13.22 46.04
CA VAL A 436 -2.33 14.19 45.08
C VAL A 436 -2.75 15.47 45.78
N LEU A 437 -3.53 15.36 46.87
CA LEU A 437 -3.94 16.52 47.67
C LEU A 437 -2.74 17.31 48.21
N PHE A 438 -1.71 16.60 48.69
CA PHE A 438 -0.49 17.24 49.19
C PHE A 438 0.21 18.08 48.12
N PHE A 439 0.43 17.54 46.91
CA PHE A 439 1.05 18.29 45.83
C PHE A 439 0.16 19.38 45.21
N GLN A 440 -1.17 19.24 45.33
CA GLN A 440 -2.10 20.29 44.98
C GLN A 440 -1.99 21.48 45.96
N GLN A 441 -1.89 21.21 47.27
CA GLN A 441 -1.69 22.24 48.29
C GLN A 441 -0.36 22.98 48.13
N LEU A 442 0.73 22.27 47.82
CA LEU A 442 2.03 22.88 47.57
C LEU A 442 2.00 23.87 46.38
N ARG A 443 1.34 23.52 45.27
CA ARG A 443 1.17 24.39 44.10
C ARG A 443 0.29 25.62 44.39
N ALA A 444 -0.76 25.44 45.20
CA ALA A 444 -1.61 26.54 45.66
C ALA A 444 -0.87 27.49 46.63
N GLY A 445 0.08 26.96 47.42
CA GLY A 445 0.93 27.73 48.32
C GLY A 445 1.93 28.63 47.58
N SER A 446 2.66 28.09 46.59
CA SER A 446 3.65 28.89 45.84
C SER A 446 3.01 29.98 44.97
N SER A 447 1.78 29.77 44.49
CA SER A 447 1.02 30.78 43.74
C SER A 447 0.55 31.95 44.61
N LYS A 448 0.39 31.75 45.92
CA LYS A 448 0.05 32.82 46.87
C LYS A 448 1.26 33.66 47.27
N GLU A 449 2.47 33.11 47.19
CA GLU A 449 3.72 33.80 47.56
C GLU A 449 4.17 34.80 46.48
N LEU A 450 3.88 34.53 45.20
CA LEU A 450 4.11 35.45 44.07
C LEU A 450 3.10 36.61 43.99
N ALA A 451 1.95 36.54 44.66
CA ALA A 451 0.96 37.61 44.69
C ALA A 451 1.25 38.68 45.76
N LEU A 452 2.17 38.41 46.70
CA LEU A 452 2.45 39.29 47.85
C LEU A 452 3.64 40.25 47.65
N THR A 453 4.36 40.17 46.52
CA THR A 453 5.56 41.00 46.28
C THR A 453 5.37 42.16 45.31
N ASN A 454 4.17 42.37 44.74
CA ASN A 454 3.95 43.35 43.67
C ASN A 454 3.27 44.66 44.11
N ASN A 455 3.53 45.14 45.33
CA ASN A 455 3.08 46.45 45.80
C ASN A 455 4.21 47.20 46.54
N ARG A 456 5.17 47.75 45.77
CA ARG A 456 5.78 49.06 46.07
C ARG A 456 6.55 49.59 44.86
N SER A 457 6.22 50.83 44.54
CA SER A 457 6.56 51.70 43.42
C SER A 457 8.02 52.21 43.38
N HIS A 458 8.58 52.27 42.15
CA HIS A 458 9.41 53.34 41.49
C HIS A 458 10.59 53.97 42.29
N ASP A 459 11.86 54.10 41.82
CA ASP A 459 12.38 54.57 40.52
C ASP A 459 13.90 54.25 40.28
N CYS A 460 14.28 54.10 38.99
CA CYS A 460 15.57 54.42 38.28
C CYS A 460 16.93 53.82 38.75
N ILE A 461 17.86 53.25 37.94
CA ILE A 461 18.35 53.46 36.55
C ILE A 461 19.00 52.16 35.97
N ARG A 462 18.90 51.95 34.64
CA ARG A 462 19.44 50.87 33.75
C ARG A 462 20.92 51.09 33.31
N PRO A 463 21.70 50.08 32.84
CA PRO A 463 21.69 49.63 31.42
C PRO A 463 21.84 48.09 31.18
N MET A 464 21.04 47.50 30.27
CA MET A 464 21.39 46.87 28.94
C MET A 464 22.31 45.63 29.04
N THR A 465 22.09 44.42 28.50
CA THR A 465 21.24 43.80 27.44
C THR A 465 21.38 42.26 27.67
N ASP A 466 20.37 41.41 27.58
CA ASP A 466 20.09 40.56 26.40
C ASP A 466 18.74 39.86 26.58
N GLN A 467 17.86 39.97 25.57
CA GLN A 467 16.55 39.33 25.53
C GLN A 467 16.62 38.03 24.74
N CYS A 468 16.34 36.90 25.40
CA CYS A 468 15.78 35.71 24.76
C CYS A 468 14.35 35.57 25.26
N ASP A 469 13.37 35.71 24.34
CA ASP A 469 11.95 35.51 24.60
C ASP A 469 11.65 34.04 24.98
N PRO A 470 10.86 33.77 26.05
CA PRO A 470 10.23 32.48 26.24
C PRO A 470 8.95 32.41 25.40
N CYS A 471 8.97 31.63 24.31
CA CYS A 471 7.79 31.33 23.52
C CYS A 471 6.71 30.65 24.38
N GLU A 472 5.54 31.27 24.43
CA GLU A 472 4.29 30.71 24.96
C GLU A 472 3.97 29.37 24.28
N ARG A 473 3.92 28.30 25.08
CA ARG A 473 3.45 26.99 24.61
C ARG A 473 1.93 27.03 24.48
N ARG A 474 1.44 27.01 23.23
CA ARG A 474 0.02 26.80 22.90
C ARG A 474 -0.42 25.43 23.41
N ILE A 475 -1.45 25.44 24.25
CA ILE A 475 -2.22 24.26 24.68
C ILE A 475 -3.10 23.80 23.50
N PRO A 476 -3.01 22.54 23.03
CA PRO A 476 -4.04 21.97 22.16
C PRO A 476 -5.28 21.64 22.98
N LYS A 477 -6.44 22.23 22.63
CA LYS A 477 -7.74 21.83 23.19
C LYS A 477 -8.17 20.52 22.55
N HIS A 478 -8.37 19.47 23.35
CA HIS A 478 -9.05 18.25 22.90
C HIS A 478 -10.58 18.47 22.96
N PRO A 479 -11.35 18.04 21.94
CA PRO A 479 -12.80 18.21 21.93
C PRO A 479 -13.45 17.04 22.66
N ASN A 480 -14.33 17.33 23.63
CA ASN A 480 -15.44 16.46 24.02
C ASN A 480 -16.44 17.23 24.89
N SER A 481 -17.61 17.54 24.31
CA SER A 481 -18.85 17.65 25.07
C SER A 481 -20.02 17.47 24.09
N LEU A 482 -20.78 16.40 24.32
CA LEU A 482 -21.97 16.01 23.56
C LEU A 482 -23.23 16.51 24.30
N ASN A 483 -24.09 17.23 23.57
CA ASN A 483 -25.54 17.43 23.71
C ASN A 483 -26.20 17.53 25.10
N LYS A 484 -27.01 18.59 25.31
CA LYS A 484 -28.50 18.54 25.21
C LYS A 484 -29.18 19.87 25.62
N GLN A 485 -30.32 20.10 24.97
CA GLN A 485 -31.48 21.00 25.26
C GLN A 485 -31.53 22.38 24.59
N VAL A 486 -32.66 22.91 24.06
CA VAL A 486 -34.04 22.43 23.75
C VAL A 486 -34.71 23.54 22.86
N THR A 487 -35.48 23.11 21.85
CA THR A 487 -36.59 23.76 21.08
C THR A 487 -36.65 25.27 20.77
N SER A 488 -36.88 25.63 19.50
CA SER A 488 -38.18 26.14 18.99
C SER A 488 -38.17 26.47 17.47
N LEU A 489 -39.21 26.00 16.75
CA LEU A 489 -39.92 26.58 15.58
C LEU A 489 -39.08 27.01 14.35
N SER A 490 -39.36 26.68 13.08
CA SER A 490 -40.55 26.18 12.39
C SER A 490 -40.19 25.61 11.00
N ALA A 491 -41.14 24.87 10.44
CA ALA A 491 -41.18 24.20 9.15
C ALA A 491 -40.68 25.00 7.92
N ARG A 492 -40.01 24.28 7.00
CA ARG A 492 -40.48 24.16 5.61
C ARG A 492 -39.72 23.06 4.86
N GLU A 493 -40.41 21.94 4.65
CA GLU A 493 -40.10 20.95 3.62
C GLU A 493 -40.36 21.53 2.23
N SER A 494 -39.57 21.08 1.25
CA SER A 494 -39.96 21.09 -0.16
C SER A 494 -39.30 19.91 -0.84
N GLU A 495 -40.02 18.79 -0.81
CA GLU A 495 -39.85 17.69 -1.75
C GLU A 495 -40.15 18.16 -3.18
N HIS A 496 -39.36 17.72 -4.16
CA HIS A 496 -39.83 17.60 -5.53
C HIS A 496 -39.27 16.32 -6.16
N HIS A 497 -40.12 15.30 -6.22
CA HIS A 497 -40.13 14.28 -7.28
C HIS A 497 -40.27 14.95 -8.65
N ARG A 498 -39.54 14.46 -9.67
CA ARG A 498 -40.15 14.11 -10.97
C ARG A 498 -39.37 13.01 -11.70
N ILE A 499 -40.18 12.12 -12.23
CA ILE A 499 -39.95 10.97 -13.11
C ILE A 499 -39.58 11.43 -14.52
N SER A 500 -38.73 10.68 -15.23
CA SER A 500 -38.88 10.46 -16.67
C SER A 500 -38.09 9.23 -17.12
N GLU A 501 -38.82 8.20 -17.54
CA GLU A 501 -38.35 7.08 -18.33
C GLU A 501 -38.02 7.53 -19.76
N HIS A 502 -37.01 6.93 -20.40
CA HIS A 502 -37.10 6.60 -21.83
C HIS A 502 -36.26 5.37 -22.17
N ARG A 503 -36.94 4.39 -22.80
CA ARG A 503 -36.40 3.15 -23.36
C ARG A 503 -35.70 3.42 -24.69
N GLY A 504 -34.63 2.66 -24.94
CA GLY A 504 -34.05 2.43 -26.26
C GLY A 504 -33.37 1.06 -26.29
N SER A 505 -33.84 0.19 -27.17
CA SER A 505 -33.63 -1.27 -27.19
C SER A 505 -32.48 -1.70 -28.11
N ARG A 506 -31.83 -2.83 -27.78
CA ARG A 506 -31.17 -3.82 -28.67
C ARG A 506 -29.85 -3.38 -29.37
N ASN A 507 -28.77 -4.16 -29.46
CA ASN A 507 -28.61 -5.61 -29.65
C ASN A 507 -27.34 -6.19 -29.01
N SER A 508 -27.45 -7.48 -28.67
CA SER A 508 -26.43 -8.43 -28.21
C SER A 508 -25.40 -8.74 -29.31
N PHE A 509 -24.10 -8.68 -28.97
CA PHE A 509 -23.03 -9.53 -29.53
C PHE A 509 -21.80 -9.43 -28.62
N LYS A 510 -21.65 -10.36 -27.66
CA LYS A 510 -20.34 -10.62 -27.03
C LYS A 510 -20.29 -12.00 -26.41
N ASP A 511 -19.93 -12.98 -27.22
CA ASP A 511 -19.31 -14.22 -26.75
C ASP A 511 -17.89 -14.31 -27.31
N GLN A 512 -16.99 -14.83 -26.47
CA GLN A 512 -15.62 -15.29 -26.78
C GLN A 512 -14.55 -14.24 -27.11
N LEU A 513 -14.19 -13.43 -26.11
CA LEU A 513 -12.78 -13.19 -25.73
C LEU A 513 -12.72 -12.58 -24.32
N GLY A 514 -13.12 -13.37 -23.31
CA GLY A 514 -13.17 -12.95 -21.91
C GLY A 514 -12.01 -13.52 -21.12
N GLY A 515 -10.90 -12.80 -21.07
CA GLY A 515 -9.78 -13.09 -20.18
C GLY A 515 -8.62 -12.13 -20.46
N LEU A 516 -8.13 -11.43 -19.43
CA LEU A 516 -6.99 -10.49 -19.42
C LEU A 516 -7.26 -9.00 -19.75
N LEU A 517 -8.45 -8.48 -19.45
CA LEU A 517 -8.55 -7.06 -19.09
C LEU A 517 -9.15 -6.96 -17.69
N LEU A 518 -8.27 -6.81 -16.70
CA LEU A 518 -8.64 -6.46 -15.34
C LEU A 518 -9.46 -5.17 -15.41
N GLN A 519 -10.75 -5.26 -15.11
CA GLN A 519 -11.60 -4.11 -14.86
C GLN A 519 -10.86 -3.17 -13.92
N SER A 520 -10.68 -1.92 -14.37
CA SER A 520 -10.24 -0.80 -13.56
C SER A 520 -11.07 -0.79 -12.27
N ARG A 521 -10.50 -1.32 -11.18
CA ARG A 521 -11.13 -1.26 -9.87
C ARG A 521 -11.17 0.21 -9.49
N SER A 522 -12.39 0.77 -9.53
CA SER A 522 -12.63 2.16 -9.17
C SER A 522 -12.08 2.39 -7.76
N ARG A 523 -11.13 3.31 -7.66
CA ARG A 523 -10.43 3.65 -6.43
C ARG A 523 -11.39 4.25 -5.42
N ARG A 524 -11.94 3.44 -4.51
CA ARG A 524 -12.55 3.94 -3.28
C ARG A 524 -12.08 3.16 -2.04
N ILE A 525 -11.07 3.77 -1.44
CA ILE A 525 -10.90 3.97 0.01
C ILE A 525 -10.21 2.81 0.76
N PHE A 526 -8.86 2.89 0.77
CA PHE A 526 -7.94 2.17 1.69
C PHE A 526 -8.19 2.50 3.19
N ASP A 527 -9.14 3.38 3.50
CA ASP A 527 -9.59 3.70 4.86
C ASP A 527 -10.82 2.88 5.30
N LYS A 528 -11.48 2.15 4.39
CA LYS A 528 -12.65 1.31 4.71
C LYS A 528 -12.31 0.03 5.46
N LEU A 529 -11.07 -0.42 5.35
CA LEU A 529 -10.60 -1.58 6.08
C LEU A 529 -10.73 -1.35 7.61
N TRP A 530 -10.78 -0.09 8.08
CA TRP A 530 -10.63 0.28 9.49
C TRP A 530 -11.66 1.31 10.02
N SER A 531 -12.94 1.24 9.62
CA SER A 531 -14.01 1.89 10.39
C SER A 531 -14.65 0.88 11.35
N THR A 532 -14.21 0.88 12.61
CA THR A 532 -14.89 0.20 13.72
C THR A 532 -16.25 0.86 13.94
N LYS A 533 -17.31 0.22 13.45
CA LYS A 533 -18.66 0.43 13.97
C LYS A 533 -18.98 -0.83 14.78
N GLY A 534 -18.96 -0.70 16.10
CA GLY A 534 -19.20 -1.80 17.03
C GLY A 534 -20.52 -2.49 16.71
N GLN A 535 -20.46 -3.80 16.46
CA GLN A 535 -21.62 -4.66 16.54
C GLN A 535 -21.72 -5.12 17.99
N GLY A 536 -22.65 -4.49 18.71
CA GLY A 536 -23.10 -4.99 20.00
C GLY A 536 -23.79 -6.34 19.80
N GLU A 537 -23.42 -7.27 20.67
CA GLU A 537 -24.11 -8.53 20.88
C GLU A 537 -25.58 -8.27 21.23
N HIS A 538 -26.49 -8.91 20.51
CA HIS A 538 -27.84 -9.15 21.02
C HIS A 538 -28.14 -10.64 20.95
N GLY A 539 -28.02 -11.27 22.13
CA GLY A 539 -28.56 -12.58 22.41
C GLY A 539 -30.09 -12.56 22.50
N GLY A 540 -30.71 -13.52 21.82
CA GLY A 540 -31.82 -14.34 22.30
C GLY A 540 -33.15 -13.68 22.65
N LYS A 541 -34.20 -13.97 21.85
CA LYS A 541 -35.39 -14.72 22.29
C LYS A 541 -36.26 -15.07 21.07
N GLY A 542 -36.72 -16.32 21.02
CA GLY A 542 -37.40 -16.93 19.87
C GLY A 542 -38.92 -16.80 19.85
N SER A 543 -39.50 -17.40 18.82
CA SER A 543 -40.76 -18.20 18.78
C SER A 543 -40.99 -18.57 17.31
N GLU A 544 -40.77 -19.84 16.95
CA GLU A 544 -41.80 -20.86 16.73
C GLU A 544 -42.57 -20.77 15.40
N THR A 545 -42.47 -21.88 14.66
CA THR A 545 -43.49 -22.63 13.89
C THR A 545 -42.96 -22.97 12.49
N SER A 546 -42.52 -24.23 12.29
CA SER A 546 -43.31 -25.34 11.72
C SER A 546 -43.48 -25.19 10.21
N GLY A 547 -42.99 -26.07 9.34
CA GLY A 547 -42.39 -27.37 9.57
C GLY A 547 -42.06 -28.06 8.24
N SER A 548 -41.56 -29.30 8.37
CA SER A 548 -41.66 -30.40 7.40
C SER A 548 -41.04 -30.21 6.00
N SER A 549 -40.18 -31.07 5.46
CA SER A 549 -39.92 -32.48 5.76
C SER A 549 -38.59 -32.91 5.14
N GLN A 550 -37.86 -33.75 5.90
CA GLN A 550 -37.21 -34.99 5.48
C GLN A 550 -36.41 -35.02 4.15
N SER A 551 -35.09 -34.98 4.32
CA SER A 551 -34.05 -35.77 3.63
C SER A 551 -34.42 -37.28 3.50
N PRO A 552 -33.71 -38.17 2.75
CA PRO A 552 -32.27 -38.10 2.49
C PRO A 552 -31.85 -38.77 1.13
N PRO A 553 -30.60 -39.27 0.90
CA PRO A 553 -29.88 -39.12 -0.38
C PRO A 553 -29.57 -40.51 -1.00
N LEU A 554 -28.67 -40.57 -2.01
CA LEU A 554 -27.75 -41.68 -2.40
C LEU A 554 -27.59 -41.66 -3.95
N SER A 555 -26.40 -41.40 -4.50
CA SER A 555 -25.21 -42.26 -4.64
C SER A 555 -25.22 -43.16 -5.89
N ALA A 556 -24.04 -43.21 -6.52
CA ALA A 556 -23.48 -44.28 -7.35
C ALA A 556 -23.75 -44.28 -8.89
N LYS A 557 -22.77 -43.71 -9.60
CA LYS A 557 -21.81 -44.36 -10.52
C LYS A 557 -22.26 -44.93 -11.90
N PRO A 558 -21.31 -45.11 -12.84
CA PRO A 558 -21.49 -44.92 -14.29
C PRO A 558 -21.48 -46.24 -15.10
N ALA A 559 -21.80 -46.15 -16.39
CA ALA A 559 -21.37 -47.13 -17.39
C ALA A 559 -21.24 -46.50 -18.79
N GLU A 560 -20.10 -46.78 -19.43
CA GLU A 560 -19.74 -46.51 -20.83
C GLU A 560 -20.58 -47.34 -21.82
N VAL A 561 -20.57 -46.95 -23.11
CA VAL A 561 -20.16 -47.77 -24.28
C VAL A 561 -20.62 -47.12 -25.61
N LYS A 562 -19.64 -46.82 -26.50
CA LYS A 562 -19.73 -46.50 -27.96
C LYS A 562 -20.11 -47.78 -28.78
N PRO A 563 -20.30 -47.84 -30.13
CA PRO A 563 -20.00 -46.87 -31.22
C PRO A 563 -21.09 -46.76 -32.35
N SER A 564 -20.74 -45.95 -33.35
CA SER A 564 -21.34 -45.57 -34.66
C SER A 564 -21.93 -46.71 -35.54
N PRO A 565 -22.70 -46.42 -36.63
CA PRO A 565 -22.12 -45.95 -37.91
C PRO A 565 -22.98 -44.98 -38.78
N LEU A 566 -22.27 -44.24 -39.66
CA LEU A 566 -22.73 -43.48 -40.86
C LEU A 566 -23.05 -44.44 -42.06
N PRO A 567 -23.36 -44.02 -43.33
CA PRO A 567 -23.82 -42.76 -44.00
C PRO A 567 -25.06 -43.08 -44.93
N PRO A 568 -25.39 -42.51 -46.14
CA PRO A 568 -24.81 -41.41 -46.97
C PRO A 568 -25.77 -40.46 -47.76
N LEU A 569 -25.17 -39.46 -48.45
CA LEU A 569 -25.41 -38.95 -49.83
C LEU A 569 -25.64 -37.42 -50.05
N ARG A 570 -24.68 -36.83 -50.79
CA ARG A 570 -24.72 -35.86 -51.94
C ARG A 570 -25.77 -34.73 -51.95
N ASN A 571 -25.45 -33.47 -52.31
CA ASN A 571 -24.91 -33.04 -53.61
C ASN A 571 -24.55 -31.52 -53.67
N ARG A 572 -23.48 -31.22 -54.44
CA ARG A 572 -23.22 -30.08 -55.36
C ARG A 572 -23.21 -28.57 -54.95
N ARG A 573 -22.01 -27.98 -55.09
CA ARG A 573 -21.54 -26.82 -55.91
C ARG A 573 -22.40 -25.55 -56.01
N TYR A 574 -21.77 -24.37 -55.84
CA TYR A 574 -21.49 -23.37 -56.89
C TYR A 574 -20.35 -22.40 -56.46
N SER A 575 -19.56 -21.95 -57.44
CA SER A 575 -18.44 -21.01 -57.35
C SER A 575 -18.84 -19.59 -57.79
N VAL A 576 -17.84 -18.70 -57.90
CA VAL A 576 -17.75 -17.40 -58.63
C VAL A 576 -17.96 -16.18 -57.71
N SER A 577 -17.10 -15.16 -57.62
CA SER A 577 -15.91 -14.73 -58.40
C SER A 577 -14.93 -13.97 -57.51
#